data_AF-A0A7Y5F1P6-F1
#
_entry.id   AF-A0A7Y5F1P6-F1
#
_cell.length_a   1.000
_cell.length_b   1.000
_cell.length_c   1.000
_cell.angle_alpha   90.00
_cell.angle_beta   90.00
_cell.angle_gamma   90.00
#
_symmetry.space_group_name_H-M   'P 1'
#
loop_
_entity.id
_entity.type
_entity.pdbx_description
1 polymer ?
#
loop_
_entity_poly.entity_id
_entity_poly.type
_entity_poly.pdbx_seq_one_letter_code
_entity_poly.pdbx_strand_id
1 'polypeptide(L)'
;MPSKPTPSPPSSFKSHSQDTRAITRRIVYAYREKLGQKGKLLPLLQFAEALSESVAHLKLHVSYQTIKNWEDGVHRPDYFFTMQVANHAPEGSWQRAFAMDLLAVQWPKLYAPGSEIGRRFTQASSLNQP
;
A
#
# COMPACT_ATOMS: atom_id res chain seq x y z
N MET A 1 -46.55 28.62 9.12
CA MET A 1 -46.19 27.41 8.36
C MET A 1 -45.09 26.67 9.14
N PRO A 2 -45.26 25.40 9.51
CA PRO A 2 -44.21 24.68 10.25
C PRO A 2 -43.10 24.23 9.29
N SER A 3 -41.86 24.64 9.60
CA SER A 3 -40.65 24.26 8.88
C SER A 3 -40.40 22.75 9.03
N LYS A 4 -40.34 22.01 7.92
CA LYS A 4 -39.97 20.59 7.91
C LYS A 4 -38.50 20.43 8.36
N PRO A 5 -38.16 19.43 9.19
CA PRO A 5 -36.78 19.11 9.49
C PRO A 5 -36.09 18.56 8.25
N THR A 6 -34.94 19.13 7.90
CA THR A 6 -34.04 18.65 6.85
C THR A 6 -33.53 17.24 7.20
N PRO A 7 -33.56 16.28 6.27
CA PRO A 7 -32.98 14.97 6.49
C PRO A 7 -31.45 15.08 6.58
N SER A 8 -30.87 14.49 7.64
CA SER A 8 -29.42 14.30 7.76
C SER A 8 -28.90 13.50 6.56
N PRO A 9 -27.71 13.82 6.02
CA PRO A 9 -27.15 13.08 4.88
C PRO A 9 -26.88 11.63 5.27
N PRO A 10 -27.10 10.66 4.36
CA PRO A 10 -26.86 9.25 4.64
C PRO A 10 -25.37 9.00 4.90
N SER A 11 -25.10 8.49 6.10
CA SER A 11 -23.79 8.03 6.55
C SER A 11 -23.41 6.72 5.86
N SER A 12 -22.95 6.72 4.61
CA SER A 12 -22.27 5.55 4.02
C SER A 12 -21.51 5.77 2.71
N PHE A 13 -20.89 6.93 2.46
CA PHE A 13 -19.82 7.00 1.46
C PHE A 13 -18.47 6.82 2.16
N LYS A 14 -18.10 5.58 2.48
CA LYS A 14 -16.67 5.27 2.66
C LYS A 14 -16.04 5.47 1.29
N SER A 15 -15.41 6.62 1.12
CA SER A 15 -14.70 6.99 -0.10
C SER A 15 -13.72 5.87 -0.44
N HIS A 16 -13.73 5.40 -1.69
CA HIS A 16 -12.79 4.39 -2.22
C HIS A 16 -11.33 4.64 -1.78
N SER A 17 -10.96 5.91 -1.57
CA SER A 17 -9.64 6.33 -1.07
C SER A 17 -9.32 5.93 0.38
N GLN A 18 -10.31 5.78 1.26
CA GLN A 18 -10.11 5.34 2.64
C GLN A 18 -9.78 3.84 2.70
N ASP A 19 -10.42 3.04 1.85
CA ASP A 19 -10.13 1.60 1.76
C ASP A 19 -8.74 1.35 1.20
N THR A 20 -8.32 2.09 0.17
CA THR A 20 -6.95 1.99 -0.39
C THR A 20 -5.88 2.23 0.68
N ARG A 21 -6.01 3.27 1.52
CA ARG A 21 -5.02 3.57 2.57
C ARG A 21 -4.99 2.49 3.64
N ALA A 22 -6.15 1.98 4.05
CA ALA A 22 -6.24 0.91 5.04
C ALA A 22 -5.58 -0.39 4.53
N ILE A 23 -5.77 -0.71 3.25
CA ILE A 23 -5.15 -1.87 2.61
C ILE A 23 -3.64 -1.68 2.47
N THR A 24 -3.18 -0.51 2.00
CA THR A 24 -1.75 -0.17 1.92
C THR A 24 -1.06 -0.34 3.26
N ARG A 25 -1.65 0.19 4.34
CA ARG A 25 -1.14 0.03 5.70
C ARG A 25 -0.95 -1.44 6.06
N ARG A 26 -1.93 -2.30 5.77
CA ARG A 26 -1.88 -3.74 6.05
C ARG A 26 -0.79 -4.44 5.25
N ILE A 27 -0.59 -4.05 3.99
CA ILE A 27 0.48 -4.59 3.14
C ILE A 27 1.85 -4.21 3.72
N VAL A 28 2.07 -2.94 4.04
CA VAL A 28 3.35 -2.47 4.62
C VAL A 28 3.66 -3.24 5.90
N TYR A 29 2.69 -3.34 6.81
CA TYR A 29 2.83 -4.10 8.05
C TYR A 29 3.18 -5.57 7.79
N ALA A 30 2.44 -6.24 6.90
CA ALA A 30 2.63 -7.67 6.61
C ALA A 30 4.01 -7.98 6.01
N TYR A 31 4.54 -7.11 5.15
CA TYR A 31 5.89 -7.26 4.63
C TYR A 31 6.95 -7.03 5.72
N ARG A 32 6.77 -6.02 6.57
CA ARG A 32 7.70 -5.79 7.70
C ARG A 32 7.66 -6.93 8.71
N GLU A 33 6.51 -7.53 8.96
CA GLU A 33 6.34 -8.71 9.80
C GLU A 33 7.04 -9.93 9.19
N LYS A 34 6.83 -10.18 7.89
CA LYS A 34 7.46 -11.30 7.17
C LYS A 34 8.99 -11.21 7.13
N LEU A 35 9.55 -10.01 6.98
CA LEU A 35 10.99 -9.78 6.87
C LEU A 35 11.68 -9.61 8.23
N GLY A 36 10.90 -9.36 9.28
CA GLY A 36 11.41 -9.20 10.62
C GLY A 36 11.85 -10.52 11.27
N GLN A 37 12.54 -10.43 12.40
CA GLN A 37 12.94 -11.59 13.20
C GLN A 37 11.80 -12.01 14.14
N LYS A 38 11.74 -13.28 14.54
CA LYS A 38 10.69 -13.88 15.40
C LYS A 38 10.09 -12.89 16.41
N GLY A 39 8.86 -12.42 16.13
CA GLY A 39 8.08 -11.53 17.00
C GLY A 39 8.39 -10.02 16.90
N LYS A 40 9.23 -9.58 15.96
CA LYS A 40 9.60 -8.19 15.74
C LYS A 40 9.47 -7.81 14.27
N LEU A 41 8.90 -6.64 13.99
CA LEU A 41 8.85 -6.07 12.64
C LEU A 41 10.26 -5.65 12.18
N LEU A 42 10.55 -5.77 10.88
CA LEU A 42 11.74 -5.15 10.28
C LEU A 42 11.74 -3.65 10.57
N PRO A 43 12.83 -3.04 11.06
CA PRO A 43 12.89 -1.59 11.30
C PRO A 43 12.53 -0.76 10.05
N LEU A 44 11.81 0.35 10.24
CA LEU A 44 11.39 1.23 9.13
C LEU A 44 12.57 1.72 8.29
N LEU A 45 13.69 2.04 8.94
CA LEU A 45 14.91 2.47 8.27
C LEU A 45 15.45 1.39 7.33
N GLN A 46 15.63 0.16 7.84
CA GLN A 46 16.09 -0.98 7.04
C GLN A 46 15.15 -1.30 5.89
N PHE A 47 13.83 -1.18 6.11
CA PHE A 47 12.84 -1.37 5.05
C PHE A 47 12.97 -0.30 3.95
N ALA A 48 13.16 0.97 4.33
CA ALA A 48 13.32 2.07 3.39
C ALA A 48 14.64 1.98 2.60
N GLU A 49 15.72 1.59 3.25
CA GLU A 49 17.04 1.36 2.62
C GLU A 49 16.94 0.26 1.56
N ALA A 50 16.40 -0.91 1.93
CA ALA A 50 16.28 -2.04 1.02
C ALA A 50 15.35 -1.77 -0.19
N LEU A 51 14.34 -0.90 -0.04
CA LEU A 51 13.53 -0.42 -1.17
C LEU A 51 14.31 0.56 -2.05
N SER A 52 15.04 1.49 -1.45
CA SER A 52 15.81 2.51 -2.18
C SER A 52 16.95 1.89 -2.98
N GLU A 53 17.59 0.84 -2.45
CA GLU A 53 18.61 0.06 -3.16
C GLU A 53 18.13 -0.47 -4.52
N SER A 54 16.86 -0.84 -4.62
CA SER A 54 16.28 -1.39 -5.86
C SER A 54 16.18 -0.36 -7.00
N VAL A 55 16.30 0.93 -6.69
CA VAL A 55 16.15 2.04 -7.63
C VAL A 55 17.28 3.08 -7.50
N ALA A 56 18.38 2.72 -6.83
CA ALA A 56 19.48 3.63 -6.55
C ALA A 56 20.14 4.19 -7.82
N HIS A 57 20.23 3.40 -8.89
CA HIS A 57 20.75 3.83 -10.20
C HIS A 57 19.89 4.93 -10.86
N LEU A 58 18.62 5.05 -10.48
CA LEU A 58 17.72 6.11 -10.92
C LEU A 58 17.78 7.37 -10.04
N LYS A 59 18.65 7.38 -9.01
CA LYS A 59 18.73 8.43 -7.99
C LYS A 59 17.41 8.65 -7.24
N LEU A 60 16.56 7.63 -7.19
CA LEU A 60 15.32 7.63 -6.42
C LEU A 60 15.58 7.04 -5.03
N HIS A 61 14.89 7.57 -4.03
CA HIS A 61 14.99 7.10 -2.66
C HIS A 61 13.68 7.33 -1.90
N VAL A 62 13.46 6.54 -0.86
CA VAL A 62 12.39 6.76 0.13
C VAL A 62 12.98 6.82 1.52
N SER A 63 12.44 7.71 2.35
CA SER A 63 12.86 7.84 3.74
C SER A 63 12.09 6.87 4.64
N TYR A 64 12.64 6.60 5.83
CA TYR A 64 11.91 5.86 6.87
C TYR A 64 10.57 6.55 7.23
N GLN A 65 10.52 7.89 7.20
CA GLN A 65 9.31 8.67 7.47
C GLN A 65 8.25 8.45 6.39
N THR A 66 8.66 8.28 5.14
CA THR A 66 7.76 7.93 4.03
C THR A 66 7.12 6.57 4.28
N ILE A 67 7.90 5.55 4.66
CA ILE A 67 7.38 4.22 5.02
C ILE A 67 6.42 4.30 6.21
N LYS A 68 6.79 5.07 7.24
CA LYS A 68 5.93 5.32 8.41
C LYS A 68 4.58 5.93 7.99
N ASN A 69 4.60 6.93 7.12
CA ASN A 69 3.37 7.58 6.64
C ASN A 69 2.46 6.61 5.86
N TRP A 70 3.03 5.64 5.15
CA TRP A 70 2.24 4.58 4.49
C TRP A 70 1.66 3.59 5.50
N GLU A 71 2.44 3.18 6.50
CA GLU A 71 2.00 2.29 7.58
C GLU A 71 0.95 2.94 8.48
N ASP A 72 1.01 4.25 8.70
CA ASP A 72 0.00 5.00 9.46
C ASP A 72 -1.23 5.37 8.62
N GLY A 73 -1.18 5.17 7.29
CA GLY A 73 -2.24 5.56 6.36
C GLY A 73 -2.38 7.07 6.17
N VAL A 74 -1.34 7.85 6.50
CA VAL A 74 -1.30 9.32 6.34
C VAL A 74 -1.20 9.68 4.86
N HIS A 75 -0.28 9.05 4.13
CA HIS A 75 -0.05 9.27 2.71
C HIS A 75 -0.06 7.95 1.93
N ARG A 76 -0.33 8.05 0.62
CA ARG A 76 -0.26 6.91 -0.30
C ARG A 76 1.14 6.82 -0.92
N PRO A 77 1.59 5.62 -1.34
CA PRO A 77 2.80 5.45 -2.11
C PRO A 77 2.70 6.18 -3.44
N ASP A 78 3.76 6.94 -3.78
CA ASP A 78 3.86 7.60 -5.07
C ASP A 78 3.88 6.57 -6.21
N TYR A 79 3.11 6.83 -7.27
CA TYR A 79 2.98 5.91 -8.40
C TYR A 79 4.32 5.68 -9.09
N PHE A 80 5.02 6.77 -9.41
CA PHE A 80 6.26 6.70 -10.18
C PHE A 80 7.32 5.93 -9.41
N PHE A 81 7.54 6.26 -8.14
CA PHE A 81 8.47 5.50 -7.28
C PHE A 81 8.10 4.01 -7.24
N THR A 82 6.83 3.69 -6.96
CA THR A 82 6.38 2.30 -6.82
C THR A 82 6.55 1.51 -8.11
N MET A 83 6.20 2.12 -9.25
CA MET A 83 6.39 1.52 -10.58
C MET A 83 7.88 1.27 -10.88
N GLN A 84 8.78 2.19 -10.52
CA GLN A 84 10.20 1.99 -10.72
C GLN A 84 10.76 0.85 -9.87
N VAL A 85 10.32 0.71 -8.62
CA VAL A 85 10.69 -0.46 -7.80
C VAL A 85 10.18 -1.76 -8.45
N ALA A 86 8.95 -1.80 -8.93
CA ALA A 86 8.41 -2.98 -9.59
C ALA A 86 9.21 -3.40 -10.85
N ASN A 87 9.71 -2.43 -11.62
CA ASN A 87 10.45 -2.68 -12.85
C ASN A 87 11.92 -3.03 -12.62
N HIS A 88 12.56 -2.45 -11.61
CA HIS A 88 14.01 -2.54 -11.43
C HIS A 88 14.47 -3.41 -10.27
N ALA A 89 13.60 -3.74 -9.31
CA ALA A 89 13.94 -4.72 -8.29
C ALA A 89 14.20 -6.10 -8.92
N PRO A 90 15.15 -6.89 -8.39
CA PRO A 90 15.46 -8.21 -8.92
C PRO A 90 14.21 -9.10 -9.03
N GLU A 91 14.17 -9.96 -10.05
CA GLU A 91 13.08 -10.92 -10.20
C GLU A 91 13.02 -11.87 -8.99
N GLY A 92 11.81 -12.18 -8.51
CA GLY A 92 11.60 -12.97 -7.30
C GLY A 92 11.90 -12.25 -5.98
N SER A 93 12.40 -11.01 -6.00
CA SER A 93 12.64 -10.23 -4.78
C SER A 93 11.35 -9.81 -4.08
N TRP A 94 11.42 -9.64 -2.76
CA TRP A 94 10.28 -9.15 -1.98
C TRP A 94 9.95 -7.70 -2.33
N GLN A 95 10.94 -6.88 -2.73
CA GLN A 95 10.73 -5.48 -3.12
C GLN A 95 9.86 -5.37 -4.36
N ARG A 96 10.13 -6.21 -5.38
CA ARG A 96 9.31 -6.30 -6.59
C ARG A 96 7.88 -6.70 -6.26
N ALA A 97 7.71 -7.75 -5.45
CA ALA A 97 6.40 -8.24 -5.05
C ALA A 97 5.62 -7.19 -4.23
N PHE A 98 6.29 -6.51 -3.30
CA PHE A 98 5.73 -5.42 -2.51
C PHE A 98 5.24 -4.27 -3.38
N ALA A 99 6.05 -3.83 -4.33
CA ALA A 99 5.68 -2.77 -5.26
C ALA A 99 4.47 -3.15 -6.13
N MET A 100 4.44 -4.37 -6.67
CA MET A 100 3.30 -4.90 -7.41
C MET A 100 2.03 -4.97 -6.57
N ASP A 101 2.12 -5.40 -5.30
CA ASP A 101 0.98 -5.43 -4.38
C ASP A 101 0.43 -4.02 -4.11
N LEU A 102 1.30 -3.01 -3.93
CA LEU A 102 0.88 -1.62 -3.78
C LEU A 102 0.24 -1.05 -5.05
N LEU A 103 0.76 -1.39 -6.24
CA LEU A 103 0.19 -0.98 -7.52
C LEU A 103 -1.18 -1.61 -7.75
N ALA A 104 -1.36 -2.89 -7.41
CA ALA A 104 -2.64 -3.59 -7.53
C ALA A 104 -3.72 -2.98 -6.61
N VAL A 105 -3.33 -2.42 -5.47
CA VAL A 105 -4.26 -1.73 -4.57
C VAL A 105 -4.69 -0.37 -5.10
N GLN A 106 -3.77 0.38 -5.69
CA GLN A 106 -4.04 1.73 -6.16
C GLN A 106 -4.62 1.77 -7.59
N TRP A 107 -4.25 0.79 -8.43
CA TRP A 107 -4.67 0.65 -9.83
C TRP A 107 -5.01 -0.81 -10.18
N PRO A 108 -6.06 -1.38 -9.56
CA PRO A 108 -6.42 -2.81 -9.72
C PRO A 108 -6.78 -3.24 -11.14
N LYS A 109 -7.15 -2.29 -12.02
CA LYS A 109 -7.44 -2.56 -13.44
C LYS A 109 -6.19 -2.75 -14.29
N LEU A 110 -5.03 -2.29 -13.80
CA LEU A 110 -3.77 -2.27 -14.54
C LEU A 110 -2.75 -3.27 -13.97
N TYR A 111 -2.85 -3.58 -12.68
CA TYR A 111 -1.87 -4.42 -11.99
C TYR A 111 -2.55 -5.54 -11.23
N ALA A 112 -1.96 -6.73 -11.32
CA ALA A 112 -2.29 -7.86 -10.47
C ALA A 112 -1.34 -7.88 -9.24
N PRO A 113 -1.78 -8.40 -8.09
CA PRO A 113 -0.92 -8.60 -6.93
C PRO A 113 0.31 -9.46 -7.27
N GLY A 114 1.47 -9.07 -6.76
CA GLY A 114 2.74 -9.79 -6.95
C GLY A 114 3.00 -10.88 -5.92
N SER A 115 2.20 -10.95 -4.84
CA SER A 115 2.35 -11.96 -3.80
C SER A 115 1.02 -12.42 -3.18
N GLU A 116 1.11 -13.45 -2.34
CA GLU A 116 -0.01 -13.90 -1.50
C GLU A 116 -0.47 -12.83 -0.50
N ILE A 117 0.44 -11.98 -0.01
CA ILE A 117 0.10 -10.85 0.86
C ILE A 117 -0.85 -9.91 0.11
N GLY A 118 -0.49 -9.52 -1.12
CA GLY A 118 -1.32 -8.67 -1.94
C GLY A 118 -2.67 -9.32 -2.27
N ARG A 119 -2.69 -10.58 -2.71
CA ARG A 119 -3.93 -11.32 -3.02
C ARG A 119 -4.90 -11.33 -1.85
N ARG A 120 -4.41 -11.65 -0.65
CA ARG A 120 -5.21 -11.67 0.59
C ARG A 120 -5.92 -10.34 0.85
N PHE A 121 -5.24 -9.22 0.59
CA PHE A 121 -5.78 -7.90 0.92
C PHE A 121 -6.55 -7.23 -0.23
N THR A 122 -6.29 -7.59 -1.48
CA THR A 122 -7.02 -7.06 -2.64
C THR A 122 -8.32 -7.81 -2.91
N GLN A 123 -8.35 -9.14 -2.74
CA GLN A 123 -9.55 -9.96 -2.97
C GLN A 123 -10.68 -9.67 -1.97
N ALA A 124 -10.34 -9.28 -0.74
CA ALA A 124 -11.30 -8.86 0.27
C ALA A 124 -12.08 -7.58 -0.11
N SER A 125 -11.60 -6.83 -1.11
CA SER A 125 -12.19 -5.55 -1.53
C SER A 125 -13.03 -5.68 -2.81
N SER A 126 -12.81 -6.71 -3.61
CA SER A 126 -13.56 -7.00 -4.85
C SER A 126 -14.89 -7.72 -4.62
N LEU A 127 -15.19 -8.20 -3.40
CA LEU A 127 -16.46 -8.84 -3.04
C LEU A 127 -17.60 -7.85 -2.72
N ASN A 128 -17.35 -6.54 -2.77
CA ASN A 128 -18.32 -5.49 -2.45
C ASN A 128 -18.61 -4.52 -3.61
N GLN A 129 -18.41 -4.94 -4.86
CA GLN A 129 -18.89 -4.16 -6.01
C GLN A 129 -20.18 -4.80 -6.55
N PRO A 130 -21.32 -4.08 -6.52
CA PRO A 130 -22.58 -4.56 -7.08
C PRO A 130 -22.52 -4.72 -8.61
#